data_AF-D5Q181-F1
#
_entry.id   AF-D5Q181-F1
#
_cell.length_a   1.000
_cell.length_b   1.000
_cell.length_c   1.000
_cell.angle_alpha   90.00
_cell.angle_beta   90.00
_cell.angle_gamma   90.00
#
_symmetry.space_group_name_H-M   'P 1'
#
loop_
_entity.id
_entity.type
_entity.pdbx_description
1 polymer ?
#
loop_
_entity_poly.entity_id
_entity_poly.type
_entity_poly.pdbx_seq_one_letter_code
_entity_poly.pdbx_strand_id
1 'polypeptide(L)'
;APWRGGSLANLSVKFKFKGITAHAAQAPHNGRSALDAVEIMNVGANYLREHVIDSIRMHYVITNGGGRPNVVPGFAESWYFIRGKKAKDAEHVLDRLIKVAQGAAMMTETEMEYKVTDGIYDYIPNQCLTDLVYNNMVFVGCPKTTPEEEEFAKKLCDTLTREERLGVATSFQNDKSIVESYIHKGIVDGDKDKGLAGSTDVGDVSYVIPVAQFAMAAWPVGIASHTWQSCSSAGSNIGFSAMINSAKVLACSAYDVFMDTKIIDEAKIEFDKSLDGQKFKPLV
;
A
#
# COMPACT_ATOMS: atom_id res chain seq x y z
N ALA A 1 -1.35 2.92 -17.93
CA ALA A 1 -2.08 4.06 -17.37
C ALA A 1 -1.16 4.86 -16.48
N PRO A 2 -1.05 6.17 -16.66
CA PRO A 2 -0.38 7.04 -15.70
C PRO A 2 -1.17 7.08 -14.38
N TRP A 3 -0.48 7.26 -13.25
CA TRP A 3 -1.12 7.35 -11.94
C TRP A 3 -1.65 8.76 -11.72
N ARG A 4 -2.93 8.94 -12.01
CA ARG A 4 -3.63 10.23 -11.93
C ARG A 4 -4.16 10.54 -10.53
N GLY A 5 -4.57 9.49 -9.81
CA GLY A 5 -4.97 9.54 -8.41
C GLY A 5 -3.84 9.15 -7.47
N GLY A 6 -3.97 9.54 -6.20
CA GLY A 6 -3.01 9.20 -5.16
C GLY A 6 -3.06 7.75 -4.70
N SER A 7 -2.15 7.38 -3.81
CA SER A 7 -2.11 6.08 -3.13
C SER A 7 -2.39 6.25 -1.62
N LEU A 8 -2.53 5.15 -0.88
CA LEU A 8 -2.73 5.21 0.56
C LEU A 8 -1.41 5.36 1.31
N ALA A 9 -1.41 6.13 2.40
CA ALA A 9 -0.37 6.11 3.41
C ALA A 9 -0.46 4.82 4.24
N ASN A 10 0.67 4.39 4.82
CA ASN A 10 0.73 3.20 5.67
C ASN A 10 1.78 3.37 6.78
N LEU A 11 1.40 3.06 8.02
CA LEU A 11 2.31 2.92 9.16
C LEU A 11 2.36 1.46 9.60
N SER A 12 3.58 0.98 9.84
CA SER A 12 3.89 -0.35 10.38
C SER A 12 4.41 -0.19 11.80
N VAL A 13 3.74 -0.80 12.79
CA VAL A 13 4.11 -0.65 14.20
C VAL A 13 4.01 -1.96 14.95
N LYS A 14 5.02 -2.26 15.77
CA LYS A 14 5.01 -3.40 16.69
C LYS A 14 4.79 -2.91 18.10
N PHE A 15 3.86 -3.53 18.81
CA PHE A 15 3.62 -3.34 20.23
C PHE A 15 4.07 -4.59 20.97
N LYS A 16 4.87 -4.40 22.00
CA LYS A 16 5.43 -5.47 22.82
C LYS A 16 5.05 -5.24 24.27
N PHE A 17 4.66 -6.31 24.92
CA PHE A 17 4.32 -6.31 26.33
C PHE A 17 5.28 -7.21 27.09
N LYS A 18 5.76 -6.74 28.24
CA LYS A 18 6.58 -7.51 29.18
C LYS A 18 5.82 -7.66 30.48
N GLY A 19 5.64 -8.90 30.89
CA GLY A 19 4.95 -9.28 32.10
C GLY A 19 5.82 -10.16 32.98
N ILE A 20 5.17 -10.96 33.83
CA ILE A 20 5.84 -11.83 34.79
C ILE A 20 5.33 -13.26 34.57
N THR A 21 6.26 -14.18 34.28
CA THR A 21 5.91 -15.59 34.11
C THR A 21 5.53 -16.24 35.43
N ALA A 22 4.52 -17.09 35.42
CA ALA A 22 4.12 -17.92 36.55
C ALA A 22 3.55 -19.24 36.06
N HIS A 23 3.52 -20.25 36.94
CA HIS A 23 2.83 -21.50 36.64
C HIS A 23 1.31 -21.24 36.60
N ALA A 24 0.67 -21.47 35.46
CA ALA A 24 -0.71 -21.04 35.22
C ALA A 24 -1.74 -21.72 36.14
N ALA A 25 -1.53 -22.98 36.54
CA ALA A 25 -2.41 -23.68 37.49
C ALA A 25 -2.01 -23.51 38.97
N GLN A 26 -0.72 -23.64 39.30
CA GLN A 26 -0.28 -23.68 40.70
C GLN A 26 -0.28 -22.31 41.39
N ALA A 27 0.15 -21.26 40.68
CA ALA A 27 0.28 -19.94 41.27
C ALA A 27 0.06 -18.80 40.24
N PRO A 28 -1.09 -18.78 39.53
CA PRO A 28 -1.35 -17.77 38.51
C PRO A 28 -1.30 -16.33 39.04
N HIS A 29 -1.65 -16.11 40.30
CA HIS A 29 -1.66 -14.79 40.97
C HIS A 29 -0.27 -14.14 41.05
N ASN A 30 0.81 -14.91 40.92
CA ASN A 30 2.17 -14.38 40.88
C ASN A 30 2.57 -13.86 39.49
N GLY A 31 1.76 -14.12 38.46
CA GLY A 31 2.05 -13.72 37.08
C GLY A 31 1.43 -12.37 36.71
N ARG A 32 1.93 -11.79 35.62
CA ARG A 32 1.34 -10.68 34.87
C ARG A 32 1.38 -11.04 33.40
N SER A 33 0.22 -11.27 32.79
CA SER A 33 0.14 -11.85 31.46
C SER A 33 0.34 -10.79 30.38
N ALA A 34 1.45 -10.86 29.66
CA ALA A 34 1.69 -10.04 28.49
C ALA A 34 0.73 -10.40 27.33
N LEU A 35 0.28 -11.65 27.24
CA LEU A 35 -0.71 -12.07 26.24
C LEU A 35 -2.06 -11.39 26.49
N ASP A 36 -2.51 -11.32 27.76
CA ASP A 36 -3.77 -10.65 28.10
C ASP A 36 -3.71 -9.17 27.68
N ALA A 37 -2.56 -8.52 27.84
CA ALA A 37 -2.36 -7.14 27.41
C ALA A 37 -2.49 -7.00 25.88
N VAL A 38 -1.93 -7.93 25.11
CA VAL A 38 -2.11 -7.98 23.64
C VAL A 38 -3.57 -8.19 23.26
N GLU A 39 -4.27 -9.11 23.92
CA GLU A 39 -5.68 -9.39 23.64
C GLU A 39 -6.58 -8.19 23.95
N ILE A 40 -6.37 -7.56 25.11
CA ILE A 40 -7.12 -6.37 25.51
C ILE A 40 -6.83 -5.20 24.57
N MET A 41 -5.56 -4.99 24.18
CA MET A 41 -5.20 -3.99 23.18
C MET A 41 -5.94 -4.23 21.86
N ASN A 42 -5.97 -5.48 21.38
CA ASN A 42 -6.65 -5.85 20.14
C ASN A 42 -8.17 -5.60 20.22
N VAL A 43 -8.80 -5.92 21.35
CA VAL A 43 -10.21 -5.58 21.61
C VAL A 43 -10.42 -4.07 21.62
N GLY A 44 -9.54 -3.31 22.28
CA GLY A 44 -9.59 -1.84 22.26
C GLY A 44 -9.43 -1.26 20.86
N ALA A 45 -8.54 -1.83 20.04
CA ALA A 45 -8.38 -1.44 18.63
C ALA A 45 -9.64 -1.73 17.81
N ASN A 46 -10.36 -2.82 18.11
CA ASN A 46 -11.63 -3.14 17.47
C ASN A 46 -12.70 -2.07 17.77
N TYR A 47 -12.82 -1.62 19.03
CA TYR A 47 -13.73 -0.53 19.39
C TYR A 47 -13.30 0.82 18.82
N LEU A 48 -11.98 1.08 18.74
CA LEU A 48 -11.45 2.30 18.13
C LEU A 48 -11.89 2.46 16.67
N ARG A 49 -12.16 1.37 15.92
CA ARG A 49 -12.57 1.42 14.51
C ARG A 49 -13.86 2.21 14.27
N GLU A 50 -14.79 2.23 15.21
CA GLU A 50 -16.03 3.02 15.09
C GLU A 50 -15.76 4.53 15.16
N HIS A 51 -14.61 4.93 15.73
CA HIS A 51 -14.32 6.31 16.09
C HIS A 51 -13.13 6.88 15.32
N VAL A 52 -12.77 6.31 14.17
CA VAL A 52 -11.78 6.86 13.23
C VAL A 52 -12.45 7.22 11.92
N ILE A 53 -11.83 8.08 11.12
CA ILE A 53 -12.39 8.46 9.82
C ILE A 53 -12.52 7.25 8.89
N ASP A 54 -13.52 7.26 8.02
CA ASP A 54 -13.89 6.13 7.15
C ASP A 54 -12.76 5.63 6.24
N SER A 55 -11.75 6.45 5.95
CA SER A 55 -10.61 6.04 5.14
C SER A 55 -9.56 5.22 5.90
N ILE A 56 -9.64 5.13 7.23
CA ILE A 56 -8.64 4.43 8.04
C ILE A 56 -8.95 2.94 8.12
N ARG A 57 -7.92 2.11 7.95
CA ARG A 57 -7.97 0.67 8.22
C ARG A 57 -6.83 0.28 9.16
N MET A 58 -7.17 -0.52 10.16
CA MET A 58 -6.23 -1.08 11.13
C MET A 58 -6.28 -2.60 11.06
N HIS A 59 -5.14 -3.21 10.70
CA HIS A 59 -4.96 -4.66 10.61
C HIS A 59 -3.85 -5.08 11.58
N TYR A 60 -3.97 -6.26 12.18
CA TYR A 60 -2.93 -6.76 13.07
C TYR A 60 -2.81 -8.27 13.03
N VAL A 61 -1.65 -8.75 13.46
CA VAL A 61 -1.38 -10.15 13.79
C VAL A 61 -0.62 -10.24 15.10
N ILE A 62 -0.88 -11.28 15.88
CA ILE A 62 -0.07 -11.60 17.07
C ILE A 62 1.16 -12.36 16.59
N THR A 63 2.33 -11.71 16.60
CA THR A 63 3.60 -12.32 16.16
C THR A 63 4.22 -13.19 17.25
N ASN A 64 3.86 -12.94 18.51
CA ASN A 64 4.21 -13.77 19.64
C ASN A 64 3.08 -13.74 20.68
N GLY A 65 2.43 -14.88 20.91
CA GLY A 65 1.34 -15.03 21.89
C GLY A 65 1.75 -15.76 23.16
N GLY A 66 3.05 -15.85 23.46
CA GLY A 66 3.57 -16.74 24.50
C GLY A 66 3.89 -18.16 23.99
N GLY A 67 4.56 -18.96 24.82
CA GLY A 67 5.17 -20.22 24.38
C GLY A 67 4.47 -21.51 24.80
N ARG A 68 3.84 -21.56 25.99
CA ARG A 68 3.21 -22.77 26.53
C ARG A 68 1.92 -22.40 27.27
N PRO A 69 0.83 -23.17 27.11
CA PRO A 69 -0.47 -22.85 27.72
C PRO A 69 -0.48 -23.00 29.25
N ASN A 70 0.46 -23.74 29.84
CA ASN A 70 0.58 -23.92 31.29
C ASN A 70 1.49 -22.88 31.97
N VAL A 71 1.96 -21.87 31.24
CA VAL A 71 2.83 -20.80 31.75
C VAL A 71 2.20 -19.45 31.40
N VAL A 72 2.01 -18.57 32.40
CA VAL A 72 1.56 -17.19 32.17
C VAL A 72 2.60 -16.49 31.27
N PRO A 73 2.22 -15.96 30.09
CA PRO A 73 3.18 -15.35 29.17
C PRO A 73 3.85 -14.10 29.74
N GLY A 74 5.17 -14.14 29.92
CA GLY A 74 5.97 -12.97 30.34
C GLY A 74 6.34 -12.04 29.19
N PHE A 75 6.09 -12.43 27.94
CA PHE A 75 6.31 -11.59 26.76
C PHE A 75 5.26 -11.93 25.70
N ALA A 76 4.75 -10.90 25.02
CA ALA A 76 3.90 -11.03 23.84
C ALA A 76 4.09 -9.83 22.91
N GLU A 77 3.84 -10.02 21.61
CA GLU A 77 3.99 -8.99 20.58
C GLU A 77 2.81 -9.04 19.59
N SER A 78 2.31 -7.85 19.23
CA SER A 78 1.35 -7.66 18.13
C SER A 78 1.93 -6.70 17.10
N TRP A 79 1.78 -7.03 15.82
CA TRP A 79 2.24 -6.21 14.70
C TRP A 79 1.04 -5.65 13.94
N TYR A 80 1.00 -4.33 13.79
CA TYR A 80 -0.09 -3.57 13.21
C TYR A 80 0.33 -2.86 11.91
N PHE A 81 -0.61 -2.82 10.97
CA PHE A 81 -0.65 -1.83 9.90
C PHE A 81 -1.79 -0.85 10.13
N ILE A 82 -1.51 0.45 9.95
CA ILE A 82 -2.50 1.53 9.94
C ILE A 82 -2.43 2.19 8.57
N ARG A 83 -3.48 2.05 7.76
CA ARG A 83 -3.59 2.63 6.41
C ARG A 83 -4.61 3.73 6.38
N GLY A 84 -4.34 4.78 5.61
CA GLY A 84 -5.25 5.93 5.44
C GLY A 84 -5.03 6.64 4.11
N LYS A 85 -5.98 7.52 3.74
CA LYS A 85 -5.82 8.39 2.56
C LYS A 85 -4.72 9.44 2.75
N LYS A 86 -4.38 9.79 3.99
CA LYS A 86 -3.35 10.76 4.35
C LYS A 86 -2.49 10.24 5.49
N ALA A 87 -1.18 10.50 5.41
CA ALA A 87 -0.23 10.10 6.46
C ALA A 87 -0.59 10.67 7.83
N LYS A 88 -0.96 11.95 7.88
CA LYS A 88 -1.36 12.65 9.11
C LYS A 88 -2.54 11.98 9.82
N ASP A 89 -3.50 11.44 9.07
CA ASP A 89 -4.64 10.72 9.65
C ASP A 89 -4.20 9.39 10.26
N ALA A 90 -3.29 8.67 9.60
CA ALA A 90 -2.71 7.44 10.12
C ALA A 90 -1.87 7.69 11.40
N GLU A 91 -1.07 8.77 11.43
CA GLU A 91 -0.33 9.21 12.62
C GLU A 91 -1.27 9.53 13.78
N HIS A 92 -2.35 10.28 13.51
CA HIS A 92 -3.34 10.61 14.53
C HIS A 92 -4.00 9.37 15.12
N VAL A 93 -4.29 8.36 14.29
CA VAL A 93 -4.82 7.08 14.76
C VAL A 93 -3.78 6.27 15.52
N LEU A 94 -2.51 6.30 15.11
CA LEU A 94 -1.42 5.68 15.84
C LEU A 94 -1.33 6.24 17.28
N ASP A 95 -1.41 7.56 17.45
CA ASP A 95 -1.40 8.19 18.78
C ASP A 95 -2.51 7.66 19.70
N ARG A 96 -3.69 7.40 19.12
CA ARG A 96 -4.84 6.83 19.86
C ARG A 96 -4.64 5.34 20.14
N LEU A 97 -4.09 4.59 19.19
CA LEU A 97 -3.78 3.18 19.37
C LEU A 97 -2.69 2.97 20.44
N ILE A 98 -1.72 3.88 20.53
CA ILE A 98 -0.72 3.89 21.62
C ILE A 98 -1.41 4.05 22.98
N LYS A 99 -2.40 4.94 23.11
CA LYS A 99 -3.17 5.08 24.36
C LYS A 99 -3.96 3.81 24.70
N VAL A 100 -4.52 3.14 23.70
CA VAL A 100 -5.18 1.83 23.90
C VAL A 100 -4.18 0.79 24.43
N ALA A 101 -2.99 0.71 23.84
CA ALA A 101 -1.93 -0.18 24.29
C ALA A 101 -1.44 0.15 25.72
N GLN A 102 -1.31 1.44 26.06
CA GLN A 102 -1.00 1.88 27.43
C GLN A 102 -2.09 1.46 28.42
N GLY A 103 -3.37 1.62 28.07
CA GLY A 103 -4.49 1.17 28.89
C GLY A 103 -4.49 -0.35 29.11
N ALA A 104 -4.17 -1.13 28.07
CA ALA A 104 -4.02 -2.58 28.18
C ALA A 104 -2.88 -2.98 29.13
N ALA A 105 -1.76 -2.26 29.07
CA ALA A 105 -0.63 -2.44 29.98
C ALA A 105 -1.04 -2.17 31.43
N MET A 106 -1.77 -1.07 31.67
CA MET A 106 -2.26 -0.70 33.00
C MET A 106 -3.23 -1.73 33.59
N MET A 107 -4.19 -2.23 32.80
CA MET A 107 -5.16 -3.22 33.27
C MET A 107 -4.52 -4.57 33.64
N THR A 108 -3.37 -4.88 33.06
CA THR A 108 -2.68 -6.17 33.23
C THR A 108 -1.44 -6.06 34.11
N GLU A 109 -1.14 -4.87 34.63
CA GLU A 109 0.09 -4.52 35.35
C GLU A 109 1.35 -5.02 34.61
N THR A 110 1.39 -4.81 33.29
CA THR A 110 2.53 -5.13 32.42
C THR A 110 3.22 -3.86 31.93
N GLU A 111 4.44 -4.00 31.42
CA GLU A 111 5.14 -2.93 30.71
C GLU A 111 4.80 -3.00 29.22
N MET A 112 4.69 -1.84 28.56
CA MET A 112 4.47 -1.74 27.12
C MET A 112 5.54 -0.88 26.46
N GLU A 113 6.11 -1.41 25.37
CA GLU A 113 6.94 -0.67 24.43
C GLU A 113 6.35 -0.79 23.02
N TYR A 114 6.55 0.23 22.18
CA TYR A 114 6.19 0.14 20.77
C TYR A 114 7.34 0.63 19.89
N LYS A 115 7.36 0.15 18.64
CA LYS A 115 8.32 0.57 17.62
C LYS A 115 7.61 0.68 16.29
N VAL A 116 7.64 1.87 15.69
CA VAL A 116 7.31 2.05 14.27
C VAL A 116 8.45 1.44 13.47
N THR A 117 8.17 0.43 12.64
CA THR A 117 9.19 -0.24 11.84
C THR A 117 9.35 0.41 10.48
N ASP A 118 8.24 0.85 9.90
CA ASP A 118 8.16 1.41 8.55
C ASP A 118 6.99 2.40 8.50
N GLY A 119 7.12 3.41 7.65
CA GLY A 119 6.06 4.39 7.42
C GLY A 119 6.25 5.04 6.07
N ILE A 120 5.17 5.14 5.30
CA ILE A 120 5.14 5.78 3.98
C ILE A 120 3.93 6.69 3.85
N TYR A 121 4.13 7.81 3.18
CA TYR A 121 3.08 8.79 2.88
C TYR A 121 2.16 8.31 1.76
N ASP A 122 1.00 8.97 1.64
CA ASP A 122 0.17 8.87 0.45
C ASP A 122 0.89 9.46 -0.77
N TYR A 123 0.60 8.97 -1.97
CA TYR A 123 1.17 9.56 -3.19
C TYR A 123 0.40 10.79 -3.63
N ILE A 124 1.11 11.89 -3.90
CA ILE A 124 0.56 13.12 -4.50
C ILE A 124 1.01 13.18 -5.97
N PRO A 125 0.12 12.93 -6.93
CA PRO A 125 0.46 12.99 -8.35
C PRO A 125 0.70 14.43 -8.81
N ASN A 126 1.78 14.65 -9.58
CA ASN A 126 1.99 15.89 -10.31
C ASN A 126 1.39 15.77 -11.72
N GLN A 127 0.29 16.45 -11.98
CA GLN A 127 -0.50 16.33 -13.21
C GLN A 127 0.27 16.81 -14.44
N CYS A 128 1.05 17.89 -14.34
CA CYS A 128 1.93 18.36 -15.41
C CYS A 128 2.88 17.24 -15.90
N LEU A 129 3.61 16.61 -14.97
CA LEU A 129 4.49 15.47 -15.31
C LEU A 129 3.68 14.22 -15.74
N THR A 130 2.49 14.04 -15.19
CA THR A 130 1.60 12.92 -15.52
C THR A 130 1.07 13.02 -16.96
N ASP A 131 0.74 14.23 -17.42
CA ASP A 131 0.35 14.52 -18.81
C ASP A 131 1.50 14.24 -19.77
N LEU A 132 2.73 14.63 -19.41
CA LEU A 132 3.92 14.31 -20.20
C LEU A 132 4.11 12.79 -20.33
N VAL A 133 4.02 12.07 -19.21
CA VAL A 133 4.12 10.60 -19.21
C VAL A 133 3.02 10.00 -20.06
N TYR A 134 1.77 10.47 -19.94
CA TYR A 134 0.65 9.99 -20.76
C TYR A 134 0.91 10.18 -22.27
N ASN A 135 1.34 11.36 -22.69
CA ASN A 135 1.66 11.64 -24.09
C ASN A 135 2.77 10.71 -24.61
N ASN A 136 3.78 10.45 -23.79
CA ASN A 136 4.84 9.50 -24.13
C ASN A 136 4.37 8.04 -24.13
N MET A 137 3.42 7.66 -23.28
CA MET A 137 2.75 6.36 -23.37
C MET A 137 1.98 6.20 -24.68
N VAL A 138 1.27 7.24 -25.12
CA VAL A 138 0.55 7.26 -26.41
C VAL A 138 1.53 7.17 -27.58
N PHE A 139 2.63 7.92 -27.54
CA PHE A 139 3.67 7.90 -28.56
C PHE A 139 4.37 6.53 -28.68
N VAL A 140 4.76 5.93 -27.56
CA VAL A 140 5.42 4.62 -27.54
C VAL A 140 4.45 3.49 -27.88
N GLY A 141 3.19 3.59 -27.44
CA GLY A 141 2.16 2.58 -27.63
C GLY A 141 2.27 1.37 -26.69
N CYS A 142 1.30 0.46 -26.81
CA CYS A 142 1.23 -0.75 -25.99
C CYS A 142 2.27 -1.80 -26.41
N PRO A 143 2.73 -2.65 -25.47
CA PRO A 143 3.50 -3.84 -25.81
C PRO A 143 2.72 -4.71 -26.80
N LYS A 144 3.39 -5.21 -27.83
CA LYS A 144 2.80 -6.18 -28.76
C LYS A 144 2.80 -7.55 -28.07
N THR A 145 1.75 -8.32 -28.31
CA THR A 145 1.62 -9.68 -27.79
C THR A 145 1.56 -10.71 -28.91
N THR A 146 2.10 -11.90 -28.67
CA THR A 146 2.00 -13.05 -29.58
C THR A 146 0.79 -13.93 -29.23
N PRO A 147 0.34 -14.81 -30.15
CA PRO A 147 -0.74 -15.76 -29.84
C PRO A 147 -0.43 -16.66 -28.63
N GLU A 148 0.82 -17.07 -28.45
CA GLU A 148 1.24 -17.89 -27.32
C GLU A 148 1.14 -17.13 -25.99
N GLU A 149 1.46 -15.84 -25.99
CA GLU A 149 1.29 -14.95 -24.84
C GLU A 149 -0.19 -14.69 -24.53
N GLU A 150 -1.04 -14.57 -25.55
CA GLU A 150 -2.49 -14.48 -25.38
C GLU A 150 -3.08 -15.76 -24.76
N GLU A 151 -2.62 -16.94 -25.20
CA GLU A 151 -3.02 -18.21 -24.59
C GLU A 151 -2.51 -18.35 -23.15
N PHE A 152 -1.27 -17.94 -22.88
CA PHE A 152 -0.71 -17.93 -21.53
C PHE A 152 -1.50 -16.99 -20.60
N ALA A 153 -1.78 -15.77 -21.04
CA ALA A 153 -2.60 -14.81 -20.30
C ALA A 153 -4.00 -15.37 -20.00
N LYS A 154 -4.62 -16.04 -20.98
CA LYS A 154 -5.88 -16.75 -20.80
C LYS A 154 -5.79 -17.82 -19.71
N LYS A 155 -4.78 -18.70 -19.76
CA LYS A 155 -4.58 -19.76 -18.75
C LYS A 155 -4.47 -19.20 -17.33
N LEU A 156 -3.78 -18.07 -17.16
CA LEU A 156 -3.72 -17.38 -15.86
C LEU A 156 -5.11 -16.85 -15.43
N CYS A 157 -5.83 -16.21 -16.35
CA CYS A 157 -7.16 -15.67 -16.07
C CYS A 157 -8.20 -16.74 -15.76
N ASP A 158 -8.13 -17.90 -16.41
CA ASP A 158 -9.05 -19.04 -16.20
C ASP A 158 -8.93 -19.65 -14.78
N THR A 159 -7.86 -19.33 -14.03
CA THR A 159 -7.71 -19.74 -12.63
C THR A 159 -8.56 -18.92 -11.65
N LEU A 160 -9.20 -17.87 -12.14
CA LEU A 160 -10.03 -16.95 -11.35
C LEU A 160 -11.42 -16.84 -11.96
N THR A 161 -12.40 -16.58 -11.12
CA THR A 161 -13.75 -16.22 -11.56
C THR A 161 -13.74 -14.83 -12.20
N ARG A 162 -14.77 -14.56 -13.01
CA ARG A 162 -14.99 -13.23 -13.58
C ARG A 162 -15.16 -12.15 -12.50
N GLU A 163 -15.80 -12.48 -11.38
CA GLU A 163 -16.04 -11.55 -10.28
C GLU A 163 -14.73 -11.15 -9.57
N GLU A 164 -13.88 -12.13 -9.26
CA GLU A 164 -12.54 -11.89 -8.69
C GLU A 164 -11.70 -10.99 -9.60
N ARG A 165 -11.72 -11.25 -10.91
CA ARG A 165 -11.02 -10.43 -11.91
C ARG A 165 -11.58 -9.01 -11.98
N LEU A 166 -12.91 -8.85 -11.94
CA LEU A 166 -13.56 -7.55 -12.01
C LEU A 166 -13.20 -6.63 -10.84
N GLY A 167 -13.02 -7.22 -9.65
CA GLY A 167 -12.62 -6.50 -8.44
C GLY A 167 -11.31 -5.72 -8.59
N VAL A 168 -10.43 -6.14 -9.51
CA VAL A 168 -9.11 -5.50 -9.73
C VAL A 168 -9.00 -4.85 -11.11
N ALA A 169 -9.69 -5.37 -12.12
CA ALA A 169 -9.59 -4.91 -13.51
C ALA A 169 -9.89 -3.41 -13.69
N THR A 170 -10.66 -2.83 -12.79
CA THR A 170 -11.04 -1.41 -12.80
C THR A 170 -10.11 -0.51 -11.97
N SER A 171 -8.95 -0.99 -11.49
CA SER A 171 -8.11 -0.20 -10.58
C SER A 171 -7.68 1.17 -11.13
N PHE A 172 -7.49 1.27 -12.46
CA PHE A 172 -7.03 2.50 -13.13
C PHE A 172 -8.11 3.20 -13.96
N GLN A 173 -9.30 2.62 -14.09
CA GLN A 173 -10.41 3.17 -14.90
C GLN A 173 -11.77 2.65 -14.44
N ASN A 174 -12.85 3.31 -14.84
CA ASN A 174 -14.21 2.88 -14.46
C ASN A 174 -14.90 2.00 -15.52
N ASP A 175 -14.18 1.58 -16.56
CA ASP A 175 -14.72 0.66 -17.55
C ASP A 175 -14.61 -0.80 -17.09
N LYS A 176 -15.78 -1.39 -16.79
CA LYS A 176 -15.92 -2.79 -16.37
C LYS A 176 -15.79 -3.78 -17.54
N SER A 177 -16.02 -3.33 -18.78
CA SER A 177 -15.98 -4.21 -19.96
C SER A 177 -14.57 -4.74 -20.23
N ILE A 178 -13.53 -4.07 -19.72
CA ILE A 178 -12.14 -4.52 -19.85
C ILE A 178 -11.92 -5.94 -19.33
N VAL A 179 -12.71 -6.40 -18.34
CA VAL A 179 -12.58 -7.74 -17.76
C VAL A 179 -12.86 -8.86 -18.78
N GLU A 180 -13.59 -8.56 -19.85
CA GLU A 180 -13.87 -9.52 -20.93
C GLU A 180 -12.63 -9.80 -21.80
N SER A 181 -11.61 -8.94 -21.71
CA SER A 181 -10.32 -9.15 -22.36
C SER A 181 -9.33 -9.78 -21.39
N TYR A 182 -8.39 -10.59 -21.91
CA TYR A 182 -7.25 -11.08 -21.11
C TYR A 182 -6.06 -10.12 -21.18
N ILE A 183 -5.87 -9.46 -22.32
CA ILE A 183 -4.83 -8.46 -22.55
C ILE A 183 -5.50 -7.19 -23.05
N HIS A 184 -5.22 -6.08 -22.38
CA HIS A 184 -5.68 -4.77 -22.83
C HIS A 184 -4.68 -4.19 -23.85
N LYS A 185 -5.20 -3.80 -25.02
CA LYS A 185 -4.39 -3.30 -26.14
C LYS A 185 -4.36 -1.77 -26.26
N GLY A 186 -5.02 -1.06 -25.36
CA GLY A 186 -5.10 0.40 -25.36
C GLY A 186 -4.25 1.08 -24.29
N ILE A 187 -4.05 2.38 -24.46
CA ILE A 187 -3.53 3.26 -23.42
C ILE A 187 -4.72 3.90 -22.73
N VAL A 188 -4.82 3.68 -21.43
CA VAL A 188 -5.84 4.26 -20.56
C VAL A 188 -5.26 5.50 -19.89
N ASP A 189 -6.01 6.60 -19.91
CA ASP A 189 -5.74 7.73 -19.03
C ASP A 189 -6.39 7.47 -17.67
N GLY A 190 -5.60 7.54 -16.59
CA GLY A 190 -6.06 7.22 -15.26
C GLY A 190 -7.17 8.16 -14.78
N ASP A 191 -8.03 7.68 -13.90
CA ASP A 191 -9.04 8.51 -13.24
C ASP A 191 -8.40 9.29 -12.07
N LYS A 192 -8.47 10.63 -12.11
CA LYS A 192 -7.92 11.53 -11.07
C LYS A 192 -8.65 11.37 -9.74
N ASP A 193 -9.93 11.04 -9.77
CA ASP A 193 -10.77 10.90 -8.57
C ASP A 193 -10.66 9.50 -7.96
N LYS A 194 -10.00 8.57 -8.67
CA LYS A 194 -9.81 7.20 -8.22
C LYS A 194 -8.45 7.03 -7.57
N GLY A 195 -8.43 7.11 -6.23
CA GLY A 195 -7.27 6.71 -5.44
C GLY A 195 -6.98 5.22 -5.59
N LEU A 196 -5.71 4.87 -5.70
CA LEU A 196 -5.24 3.49 -5.74
C LEU A 196 -5.15 2.93 -4.32
N ALA A 197 -5.66 1.72 -4.13
CA ALA A 197 -5.69 1.06 -2.81
C ALA A 197 -4.30 0.61 -2.31
N GLY A 198 -3.28 0.67 -3.18
CA GLY A 198 -1.90 0.35 -2.83
C GLY A 198 -1.23 1.45 -2.00
N SER A 199 -0.04 1.13 -1.50
CA SER A 199 0.87 2.08 -0.85
C SER A 199 2.26 1.91 -1.46
N THR A 200 2.98 3.01 -1.67
CA THR A 200 4.31 3.04 -2.29
C THR A 200 5.17 4.10 -1.63
N ASP A 201 6.46 3.83 -1.52
CA ASP A 201 7.50 4.76 -1.10
C ASP A 201 7.71 5.96 -2.05
N VAL A 202 7.23 5.87 -3.30
CA VAL A 202 7.09 7.03 -4.20
C VAL A 202 6.20 8.12 -3.55
N GLY A 203 5.33 7.74 -2.61
CA GLY A 203 4.59 8.66 -1.75
C GLY A 203 5.51 9.64 -1.05
N ASP A 204 6.55 9.16 -0.36
CA ASP A 204 7.51 10.02 0.34
C ASP A 204 8.23 10.97 -0.61
N VAL A 205 8.65 10.48 -1.78
CA VAL A 205 9.28 11.30 -2.82
C VAL A 205 8.35 12.42 -3.29
N SER A 206 7.05 12.14 -3.40
CA SER A 206 6.05 13.12 -3.82
C SER A 206 5.77 14.25 -2.82
N TYR A 207 6.31 14.14 -1.60
CA TYR A 207 6.34 15.25 -0.64
C TYR A 207 7.65 16.06 -0.66
N VAL A 208 8.63 15.65 -1.47
CA VAL A 208 9.95 16.28 -1.55
C VAL A 208 10.19 16.94 -2.91
N ILE A 209 9.72 16.33 -4.00
CA ILE A 209 9.95 16.80 -5.36
C ILE A 209 8.76 16.42 -6.28
N PRO A 210 8.47 17.20 -7.35
CA PRO A 210 7.51 16.76 -8.37
C PRO A 210 7.87 15.38 -8.93
N VAL A 211 6.90 14.47 -8.96
CA VAL A 211 7.09 13.11 -9.47
C VAL A 211 5.82 12.58 -10.13
N ALA A 212 5.99 11.87 -11.24
CA ALA A 212 4.95 11.10 -11.91
C ALA A 212 5.35 9.61 -11.97
N GLN A 213 4.36 8.73 -11.93
CA GLN A 213 4.54 7.29 -12.10
C GLN A 213 3.41 6.70 -12.95
N PHE A 214 3.60 5.49 -13.46
CA PHE A 214 2.62 4.83 -14.32
C PHE A 214 2.68 3.31 -14.17
N ALA A 215 1.58 2.66 -14.54
CA ALA A 215 1.50 1.22 -14.71
C ALA A 215 1.56 0.82 -16.20
N MET A 216 2.34 -0.21 -16.51
CA MET A 216 2.41 -0.86 -17.82
C MET A 216 1.78 -2.25 -17.76
N ALA A 217 1.29 -2.76 -18.88
CA ALA A 217 0.57 -4.04 -18.99
C ALA A 217 1.51 -5.26 -18.85
N ALA A 218 2.10 -5.45 -17.66
CA ALA A 218 2.95 -6.60 -17.34
C ALA A 218 2.16 -7.84 -16.90
N TRP A 219 0.87 -7.68 -16.58
CA TRP A 219 -0.03 -8.72 -16.12
C TRP A 219 -1.31 -8.76 -16.96
N PRO A 220 -1.95 -9.93 -17.12
CA PRO A 220 -3.28 -10.02 -17.71
C PRO A 220 -4.32 -9.21 -16.92
N VAL A 221 -5.38 -8.80 -17.61
CA VAL A 221 -6.46 -8.00 -17.02
C VAL A 221 -7.16 -8.77 -15.90
N GLY A 222 -7.25 -8.12 -14.74
CA GLY A 222 -7.94 -8.66 -13.56
C GLY A 222 -7.06 -9.55 -12.67
N ILE A 223 -5.76 -9.66 -12.95
CA ILE A 223 -4.82 -10.32 -12.04
C ILE A 223 -4.39 -9.34 -10.94
N ALA A 224 -4.60 -9.73 -9.69
CA ALA A 224 -4.17 -8.95 -8.53
C ALA A 224 -2.67 -9.04 -8.30
N SER A 225 -2.09 -7.96 -7.76
CA SER A 225 -0.74 -7.97 -7.19
C SER A 225 -0.62 -8.98 -6.06
N HIS A 226 0.60 -9.46 -5.78
CA HIS A 226 0.90 -10.43 -4.71
C HIS A 226 0.26 -11.81 -4.89
N THR A 227 -0.02 -12.18 -6.14
CA THR A 227 -0.53 -13.51 -6.50
C THR A 227 0.50 -14.29 -7.30
N TRP A 228 0.42 -15.62 -7.28
CA TRP A 228 1.31 -16.45 -8.09
C TRP A 228 1.11 -16.17 -9.59
N GLN A 229 -0.10 -15.78 -10.03
CA GLN A 229 -0.38 -15.38 -11.41
C GLN A 229 0.41 -14.13 -11.80
N SER A 230 0.44 -13.10 -10.93
CA SER A 230 1.22 -11.88 -11.17
C SER A 230 2.73 -12.17 -11.22
N CYS A 231 3.22 -13.07 -10.36
CA CYS A 231 4.62 -13.51 -10.35
C CYS A 231 4.99 -14.23 -11.65
N SER A 232 4.18 -15.22 -12.05
CA SER A 232 4.35 -15.97 -13.30
C SER A 232 4.32 -15.06 -14.53
N SER A 233 3.43 -14.07 -14.56
CA SER A 233 3.35 -13.12 -15.69
C SER A 233 4.55 -12.18 -15.73
N ALA A 234 4.99 -11.65 -14.59
CA ALA A 234 6.12 -10.72 -14.51
C ALA A 234 7.43 -11.36 -14.99
N GLY A 235 7.63 -12.66 -14.74
CA GLY A 235 8.79 -13.42 -15.23
C GLY A 235 8.66 -13.95 -16.65
N SER A 236 7.58 -13.64 -17.36
CA SER A 236 7.33 -14.10 -18.73
C SER A 236 7.67 -13.03 -19.77
N ASN A 237 7.56 -13.37 -21.07
CA ASN A 237 7.76 -12.42 -22.16
C ASN A 237 6.79 -11.24 -22.12
N ILE A 238 5.59 -11.40 -21.53
CA ILE A 238 4.65 -10.29 -21.29
C ILE A 238 5.30 -9.27 -20.34
N GLY A 239 5.86 -9.73 -19.23
CA GLY A 239 6.57 -8.89 -18.26
C GLY A 239 7.79 -8.20 -18.86
N PHE A 240 8.62 -8.93 -19.62
CA PHE A 240 9.79 -8.34 -20.29
C PHE A 240 9.41 -7.32 -21.36
N SER A 241 8.37 -7.59 -22.16
CA SER A 241 7.86 -6.64 -23.16
C SER A 241 7.32 -5.37 -22.50
N ALA A 242 6.59 -5.51 -21.39
CA ALA A 242 6.14 -4.38 -20.58
C ALA A 242 7.32 -3.59 -19.99
N MET A 243 8.37 -4.26 -19.51
CA MET A 243 9.58 -3.61 -19.01
C MET A 243 10.26 -2.77 -20.10
N ILE A 244 10.47 -3.32 -21.29
CA ILE A 244 11.10 -2.59 -22.41
C ILE A 244 10.26 -1.39 -22.84
N ASN A 245 8.94 -1.52 -22.92
CA ASN A 245 8.09 -0.38 -23.24
C ASN A 245 8.08 0.67 -22.13
N SER A 246 8.10 0.26 -20.86
CA SER A 246 8.23 1.19 -19.73
C SER A 246 9.52 1.99 -19.80
N ALA A 247 10.64 1.33 -20.14
CA ALA A 247 11.93 1.99 -20.31
C ALA A 247 11.90 3.04 -21.43
N LYS A 248 11.22 2.75 -22.56
CA LYS A 248 11.03 3.72 -23.64
C LYS A 248 10.22 4.95 -23.19
N VAL A 249 9.11 4.73 -22.49
CA VAL A 249 8.27 5.82 -21.97
C VAL A 249 9.06 6.70 -21.01
N LEU A 250 9.81 6.10 -20.07
CA LEU A 250 10.67 6.84 -19.14
C LEU A 250 11.76 7.62 -19.88
N ALA A 251 12.43 7.01 -20.86
CA ALA A 251 13.48 7.66 -21.63
C ALA A 251 12.95 8.87 -22.44
N CYS A 252 11.80 8.73 -23.10
CA CYS A 252 11.18 9.83 -23.84
C CYS A 252 10.74 10.94 -22.88
N SER A 253 10.11 10.58 -21.75
CA SER A 253 9.68 11.58 -20.75
C SER A 253 10.86 12.33 -20.14
N ALA A 254 11.97 11.64 -19.84
CA ALA A 254 13.17 12.28 -19.35
C ALA A 254 13.79 13.22 -20.41
N TYR A 255 13.84 12.77 -21.67
CA TYR A 255 14.32 13.60 -22.78
C TYR A 255 13.50 14.89 -22.91
N ASP A 256 12.17 14.80 -22.88
CA ASP A 256 11.30 15.98 -22.99
C ASP A 256 11.51 16.97 -21.83
N VAL A 257 11.64 16.48 -20.59
CA VAL A 257 11.97 17.32 -19.43
C VAL A 257 13.33 18.01 -19.59
N PHE A 258 14.33 17.33 -20.17
CA PHE A 258 15.65 17.92 -20.41
C PHE A 258 15.64 18.95 -21.53
N MET A 259 14.77 18.80 -22.52
CA MET A 259 14.72 19.69 -23.69
C MET A 259 13.79 20.89 -23.50
N ASP A 260 12.73 20.77 -22.69
CA ASP A 260 11.83 21.88 -22.36
C ASP A 260 11.77 22.12 -20.85
N THR A 261 12.61 23.06 -20.40
CA THR A 261 12.69 23.45 -18.99
C THR A 261 11.42 24.09 -18.45
N LYS A 262 10.47 24.53 -19.30
CA LYS A 262 9.18 25.07 -18.83
C LYS A 262 8.34 24.02 -18.10
N ILE A 263 8.46 22.75 -18.50
CA ILE A 263 7.80 21.63 -17.83
C ILE A 263 8.24 21.55 -16.36
N ILE A 264 9.51 21.82 -16.08
CA ILE A 264 10.05 21.80 -14.71
C ILE A 264 9.44 22.94 -13.89
N ASP A 265 9.32 24.14 -14.47
CA ASP A 265 8.75 25.29 -13.78
C ASP A 265 7.27 25.09 -13.47
N GLU A 266 6.49 24.60 -14.43
CA GLU A 266 5.07 24.27 -14.25
C GLU A 266 4.87 23.17 -13.20
N ALA A 267 5.68 22.10 -13.27
CA ALA A 267 5.63 21.01 -12.30
C ALA A 267 5.94 21.51 -10.88
N LYS A 268 6.90 22.44 -10.69
CA LYS A 268 7.21 23.04 -9.39
C LYS A 268 6.06 23.90 -8.86
N ILE A 269 5.46 24.74 -9.71
CA ILE A 269 4.31 25.57 -9.32
C ILE A 269 3.13 24.69 -8.86
N GLU A 270 2.84 23.62 -9.61
CA GLU A 270 1.80 22.68 -9.23
C GLU A 270 2.11 21.95 -7.91
N PHE A 271 3.36 21.53 -7.74
CA PHE A 271 3.82 20.85 -6.53
C PHE A 271 3.69 21.72 -5.27
N ASP A 272 4.17 22.97 -5.32
CA ASP A 272 4.07 23.90 -4.20
C ASP A 272 2.61 24.14 -3.80
N LYS A 273 1.71 24.24 -4.80
CA LYS A 273 0.27 24.36 -4.58
C LYS A 273 -0.33 23.08 -3.98
N SER A 274 0.12 21.91 -4.43
CA SER A 274 -0.42 20.61 -4.00
C SER A 274 -0.03 20.25 -2.57
N LEU A 275 1.16 20.68 -2.13
CA LEU A 275 1.61 20.49 -0.75
C LEU A 275 0.96 21.47 0.23
N ASP A 276 0.49 22.64 -0.23
CA ASP A 276 -0.12 23.66 0.63
C ASP A 276 0.73 23.96 1.88
N GLY A 277 2.04 24.10 1.66
CA GLY A 277 3.03 24.37 2.72
C GLY A 277 3.36 23.17 3.63
N GLN A 278 2.80 21.98 3.39
CA GLN A 278 3.20 20.76 4.10
C GLN A 278 4.65 20.42 3.79
N LYS A 279 5.40 20.05 4.84
CA LYS A 279 6.80 19.63 4.72
C LYS A 279 6.90 18.15 5.03
N PHE A 280 7.64 17.43 4.18
CA PHE A 280 7.97 16.04 4.45
C PHE A 280 8.70 15.91 5.78
N LYS A 281 8.20 15.00 6.62
CA LYS A 281 8.88 14.54 7.84
C LYS A 281 8.84 13.01 7.84
N PRO A 282 10.00 12.33 7.92
CA PRO A 282 10.03 10.88 8.03
C PRO A 282 9.11 10.37 9.16
N LEU A 283 8.35 9.32 8.87
CA LEU A 283 7.45 8.67 9.82
C LEU A 283 8.17 7.70 10.78
N VAL A 284 9.46 7.43 10.51
CA VAL A 284 10.35 6.56 11.27
C VAL A 284 11.65 7.29 11.57
#